data_AF-A9NLS6-F1
#
_entry.id   AF-A9NLS6-F1
#
_cell.length_a   1.000
_cell.length_b   1.000
_cell.length_c   1.000
_cell.angle_alpha   90.00
_cell.angle_beta   90.00
_cell.angle_gamma   90.00
#
_symmetry.space_group_name_H-M   'P 1'
#
loop_
_entity.id
_entity.type
_entity.pdbx_description
1 polymer ?
#
loop_
_entity_poly.entity_id
_entity_poly.type
_entity_poly.pdbx_seq_one_letter_code
_entity_poly.pdbx_strand_id
1 'polypeptide(L)' 'MRKEGKPGMSDEQVADFVSRYMPAYKAYLPVLYSDGPRGSNPEHTLIVEVDEDRNPLG' A
#
# COMPACT_ATOMS: atom_id res chain seq x y z
N MET A 1 4.25 14.89 -0.19
CA MET A 1 5.39 14.80 0.76
C MET A 1 6.29 16.04 0.76
N ARG A 2 5.70 17.23 0.55
CA ARG A 2 6.28 18.52 0.92
C ARG A 2 5.13 19.32 1.53
N LYS A 3 5.17 19.56 2.83
CA LYS A 3 4.28 20.52 3.48
C LYS A 3 4.98 21.87 3.36
N GLU A 4 4.24 22.92 3.02
CA GLU A 4 4.80 24.26 2.87
C GLU A 4 5.70 24.62 4.07
N GLY A 5 6.94 25.01 3.79
CA GLY A 5 7.93 25.43 4.79
C GLY A 5 8.86 24.35 5.36
N LYS A 6 8.77 23.07 4.95
CA LYS A 6 9.74 22.03 5.37
C LYS A 6 10.40 21.32 4.18
N PRO A 7 11.73 21.10 4.19
CA PRO A 7 12.38 20.31 3.16
C PRO A 7 11.84 18.88 3.21
N GLY A 8 11.22 18.45 2.11
CA GLY A 8 10.83 17.06 1.89
C GLY A 8 11.82 16.34 0.99
N MET A 9 11.65 15.03 0.84
CA MET A 9 12.48 14.21 -0.06
C MET A 9 12.39 14.71 -1.51
N SER A 10 13.48 14.58 -2.27
CA SER A 10 13.45 14.65 -3.74
C SER A 10 12.73 13.44 -4.32
N ASP A 11 12.39 13.48 -5.61
CA ASP A 11 11.69 12.37 -6.26
C ASP A 11 12.57 11.10 -6.27
N GLU A 12 13.89 11.25 -6.44
CA GLU A 12 14.86 10.16 -6.33
C GLU A 12 14.93 9.58 -4.92
N GLN A 13 14.91 10.44 -3.90
CA GLN A 13 14.88 10.00 -2.51
C GLN A 13 13.57 9.30 -2.15
N VAL A 14 12.44 9.76 -2.71
CA VAL A 14 11.14 9.07 -2.57
C VAL A 14 11.19 7.71 -3.25
N ALA A 15 11.73 7.62 -4.47
CA ALA A 15 11.86 6.36 -5.19
C ALA A 15 12.74 5.35 -4.42
N ASP A 16 13.90 5.79 -3.93
CA ASP A 16 14.79 4.98 -3.09
C ASP A 16 14.07 4.53 -1.80
N PHE A 17 13.39 5.45 -1.13
CA PHE A 17 12.62 5.14 0.08
C PHE A 17 11.54 4.08 -0.18
N VAL A 18 10.71 4.27 -1.21
CA VAL A 18 9.64 3.34 -1.60
C VAL A 18 10.20 1.98 -2.00
N SER A 19 11.36 1.95 -2.69
CA SER A 19 12.01 0.72 -3.13
C SER A 19 12.32 -0.23 -1.97
N ARG A 20 12.57 0.30 -0.75
CA ARG A 20 12.85 -0.50 0.45
C ARG A 20 11.62 -1.27 0.95
N TYR A 21 10.41 -0.82 0.62
CA TYR A 21 9.16 -1.49 1.02
C TYR A 21 8.67 -2.47 -0.04
N MET A 22 8.95 -2.21 -1.33
CA MET A 22 8.46 -3.03 -2.45
C MET A 22 8.77 -4.54 -2.34
N PRO A 23 9.92 -5.00 -1.81
CA PRO A 23 10.16 -6.42 -1.55
C PRO A 23 9.14 -7.05 -0.60
N ALA A 24 8.72 -6.34 0.45
CA ALA A 24 7.72 -6.83 1.38
C ALA A 24 6.33 -6.91 0.73
N TYR A 25 5.95 -5.90 -0.07
CA TYR A 25 4.71 -5.94 -0.84
C TYR A 25 4.67 -7.17 -1.77
N LYS A 26 5.77 -7.43 -2.50
CA LYS A 26 5.88 -8.62 -3.38
C LYS A 26 5.83 -9.94 -2.61
N ALA A 27 6.44 -10.01 -1.43
CA ALA A 27 6.52 -11.24 -0.65
C ALA A 27 5.19 -11.58 0.05
N TYR A 28 4.46 -10.59 0.55
CA TYR A 28 3.37 -10.82 1.50
C TYR A 28 1.98 -10.46 0.98
N LEU A 29 1.84 -9.53 0.01
CA LEU A 29 0.53 -9.19 -0.52
C LEU A 29 -0.20 -10.35 -1.22
N PRO A 30 0.48 -11.22 -2.01
CA PRO A 30 -0.23 -12.30 -2.70
C PRO A 30 -1.01 -13.19 -1.73
N VAL A 31 -0.39 -13.55 -0.60
CA VAL A 31 -1.04 -14.33 0.47
C VAL A 31 -2.10 -13.50 1.19
N LEU A 32 -1.80 -12.25 1.53
CA LEU A 32 -2.75 -11.36 2.21
C LEU A 32 -4.06 -11.17 1.42
N TYR A 33 -3.99 -11.08 0.09
CA TYR A 33 -5.17 -10.88 -0.76
C TYR A 33 -5.88 -12.19 -1.14
N SER A 34 -5.18 -13.33 -1.14
CA SER A 34 -5.81 -14.63 -1.41
C SER A 34 -6.46 -15.23 -0.16
N ASP A 35 -5.77 -15.20 0.97
CA ASP A 35 -6.21 -15.86 2.22
C ASP A 35 -6.81 -14.87 3.24
N GLY A 36 -6.59 -13.57 3.05
CA GLY A 36 -6.98 -12.54 3.99
C GLY A 36 -5.95 -12.28 5.10
N PRO A 37 -6.18 -11.26 5.94
CA PRO A 37 -5.32 -10.99 7.10
C PRO A 37 -5.24 -12.18 8.06
N ARG A 38 -4.08 -12.38 8.68
CA ARG A 38 -3.92 -13.47 9.65
C ARG A 38 -4.96 -13.36 10.77
N GLY A 39 -5.84 -14.36 10.89
CA GLY A 39 -6.88 -14.42 11.90
C GLY A 39 -8.18 -13.69 11.54
N SER A 40 -8.32 -13.17 10.31
CA SER A 40 -9.58 -12.59 9.85
C SER A 40 -10.64 -13.66 9.58
N ASN A 41 -11.90 -13.34 9.84
CA ASN A 41 -13.03 -14.12 9.33
C ASN A 41 -13.42 -13.57 7.94
N PRO A 42 -13.35 -14.36 6.86
CA PRO A 42 -13.72 -13.92 5.52
C PRO A 42 -15.13 -13.31 5.44
N GLU A 43 -16.10 -13.87 6.17
CA GLU A 43 -17.50 -13.39 6.20
C GLU A 43 -17.64 -12.00 6.86
N HIS A 44 -16.66 -11.59 7.66
CA HIS A 44 -16.64 -10.32 8.38
C HIS A 44 -15.44 -9.44 7.97
N THR A 45 -14.92 -9.64 6.76
CA THR A 45 -13.81 -8.84 6.22
C THR A 45 -14.29 -8.02 5.03
N LEU A 46 -14.10 -6.71 5.09
CA LEU A 46 -14.32 -5.82 3.96
C LEU A 46 -13.01 -5.61 3.21
N ILE A 47 -13.01 -5.95 1.92
CA ILE A 47 -11.93 -5.64 0.99
C ILE A 47 -12.45 -4.56 0.05
N VAL A 48 -11.66 -3.51 -0.16
CA VAL A 48 -11.98 -2.43 -1.10
C VAL A 48 -10.84 -2.31 -2.09
N GLU A 49 -11.14 -2.55 -3.36
CA GLU A 49 -10.20 -2.27 -4.45
C GLU A 49 -10.32 -0.80 -4.85
N VAL A 50 -9.19 -0.12 -5.08
CA VAL A 50 -9.17 1.30 -5.44
C VAL A 50 -8.30 1.55 -6.67
N ASP A 51 -8.68 2.56 -7.46
CA ASP A 51 -7.87 3.05 -8.58
C ASP A 51 -6.76 4.04 -8.12
N GLU A 52 -6.02 4.57 -9.09
CA GLU A 52 -4.93 5.53 -8.86
C GLU A 52 -5.41 6.85 -8.23
N ASP A 53 -6.66 7.24 -8.53
CA ASP A 53 -7.34 8.42 -7.99
C ASP A 53 -8.03 8.15 -6.64
N ARG A 54 -7.92 6.91 -6.13
CA ARG A 54 -8.48 6.41 -4.86
C ARG A 54 -10.00 6.26 -4.87
N ASN A 55 -10.62 6.09 -6.04
CA ASN A 55 -12.02 5.71 -6.15
C ASN A 55 -12.17 4.20 -5.92
N PRO A 56 -13.22 3.74 -5.23
CA PRO A 56 -13.51 2.31 -5.12
C PRO A 56 -13.92 1.73 -6.48
N LEU A 57 -13.37 0.57 -6.81
CA LEU A 57 -13.64 -0.16 -8.06
C LEU A 57 -14.82 -1.16 -7.93
N GLY A 58 -15.28 -1.42 -6.69
CA GLY A 58 -16.38 -2.32 -6.34
C GLY A 58 -16.54 -2.48 -4.84
#